data_AF-A0A1V5IFX3-F1
#
_entry.id   AF-A0A1V5IFX3-F1
#
_cell.length_a   1.000
_cell.length_b   1.000
_cell.length_c   1.000
_cell.angle_alpha   90.00
_cell.angle_beta   90.00
_cell.angle_gamma   90.00
#
_symmetry.space_group_name_H-M   'P 1'
#
loop_
_entity.id
_entity.type
_entity.pdbx_description
1 polymer ?
#
loop_
_entity_poly.entity_id
_entity_poly.type
_entity_poly.pdbx_seq_one_letter_code
_entity_poly.pdbx_strand_id
1 'polypeptide(L)'
;MGCDTMGKRIPLSTDEKEYIWRWAYKKSWRHIADELGEIYAAHNGGSRCWATVKSYIKRKNRPKEKIGYYPVQIRADVLQRARAKGFSQNDLSDLLEEHISQL
;
A
#
# COMPACT_ATOMS: atom_id res chain seq x y z
N MET A 1 -1.69 -5.37 22.67
CA MET A 1 -2.30 -4.21 23.33
C MET A 1 -3.35 -3.63 22.41
N GLY A 2 -4.61 -3.79 22.82
CA GLY A 2 -5.80 -3.46 22.06
C GLY A 2 -6.02 -1.95 21.97
N CYS A 3 -6.59 -1.51 20.85
CA CYS A 3 -7.00 -0.14 20.62
C CYS A 3 -8.35 0.11 21.32
N ASP A 4 -8.39 -0.09 22.64
CA ASP A 4 -9.60 -0.11 23.47
C ASP A 4 -9.79 1.17 24.28
N THR A 5 -9.52 2.32 23.67
CA THR A 5 -9.99 3.60 24.23
C THR A 5 -11.19 4.07 23.42
N MET A 6 -12.38 3.96 24.01
CA MET A 6 -13.56 4.75 23.66
C MET A 6 -13.33 6.26 23.93
N GLY A 7 -12.16 6.79 23.53
CA GLY A 7 -11.93 8.21 23.38
C GLY A 7 -12.67 8.68 22.13
N LYS A 8 -13.19 9.91 22.17
CA LYS A 8 -13.78 10.62 21.03
C LYS A 8 -13.12 10.14 19.73
N ARG A 9 -13.90 9.52 18.83
CA ARG A 9 -13.38 9.11 17.51
C ARG A 9 -13.02 10.38 16.74
N ILE A 10 -11.81 10.86 16.94
CA ILE A 10 -11.29 12.02 16.22
C ILE A 10 -11.23 11.61 14.75
N PRO A 11 -11.99 12.28 13.86
CA PRO A 11 -11.97 11.97 12.45
C PRO A 11 -10.59 12.26 11.87
N LEU A 12 -10.23 11.54 10.81
CA LEU A 12 -9.01 11.82 10.06
C LEU A 12 -9.11 13.21 9.41
N SER A 13 -8.10 14.03 9.60
CA SER A 13 -7.94 15.30 8.89
C SER A 13 -7.67 15.04 7.40
N THR A 14 -7.72 16.09 6.57
CA THR A 14 -7.39 16.00 5.14
C THR A 14 -5.95 15.54 4.94
N ASP A 15 -5.00 16.11 5.68
CA ASP A 15 -3.57 15.78 5.56
C ASP A 15 -3.28 14.35 5.97
N GLU A 16 -3.92 13.86 7.04
CA GLU A 16 -3.77 12.47 7.46
C GLU A 16 -4.32 11.50 6.41
N LYS A 17 -5.43 11.85 5.76
CA LYS A 17 -6.00 11.06 4.67
C LYS A 17 -5.06 10.98 3.47
N GLU A 18 -4.42 12.09 3.11
CA GLU A 18 -3.43 12.15 2.02
C GLU A 18 -2.18 11.35 2.37
N TYR A 19 -1.67 11.49 3.61
CA TYR A 19 -0.54 10.71 4.10
C TYR A 19 -0.83 9.21 4.07
N ILE A 20 -1.98 8.79 4.60
CA ILE A 20 -2.41 7.39 4.54
C ILE A 20 -2.47 6.91 3.09
N TRP A 21 -3.04 7.72 2.19
CA TRP A 21 -3.14 7.39 0.77
C TRP A 21 -1.78 7.15 0.12
N ARG A 22 -0.82 8.04 0.38
CA ARG A 22 0.53 8.01 -0.18
C ARG A 22 1.39 6.86 0.34
N TRP A 23 1.13 6.35 1.55
CA TRP A 23 2.02 5.37 2.20
C TRP A 23 1.41 3.99 2.41
N ALA A 24 0.10 3.81 2.22
CA ALA A 24 -0.59 2.54 2.46
C ALA A 24 -0.08 1.35 1.65
N TYR A 25 0.66 1.57 0.56
CA TYR A 25 1.29 0.52 -0.24
C TYR A 25 2.77 0.27 0.10
N LYS A 26 3.41 1.18 0.84
CA LYS A 26 4.84 1.10 1.22
C LYS A 26 5.04 0.67 2.68
N LYS A 27 4.08 1.00 3.55
CA LYS A 27 4.21 0.84 5.00
C LYS A 27 3.05 0.05 5.58
N SER A 28 3.29 -0.63 6.71
CA SER A 28 2.21 -1.31 7.44
C SER A 28 1.23 -0.29 8.05
N TRP A 29 -0.05 -0.65 8.20
CA TRP A 29 -1.04 0.25 8.80
C TRP A 29 -0.71 0.67 10.22
N ARG A 30 0.04 -0.18 10.96
CA ARG A 30 0.52 0.15 12.31
C ARG A 30 1.58 1.24 12.25
N HIS A 31 2.60 1.05 11.42
CA HIS A 31 3.66 2.04 11.23
C HIS A 31 3.09 3.39 10.76
N ILE A 32 2.15 3.38 9.82
CA ILE A 32 1.47 4.61 9.39
C ILE A 32 0.74 5.27 10.58
N ALA A 33 0.05 4.49 11.41
CA ALA A 33 -0.66 5.05 12.55
C ALA A 33 0.27 5.68 13.60
N ASP A 34 1.42 5.05 13.85
CA ASP A 34 2.45 5.58 14.75
C ASP A 34 2.99 6.92 14.20
N GLU A 35 3.36 6.97 12.91
CA GLU A 35 3.82 8.20 12.24
C GLU A 35 2.74 9.29 12.21
N LEU A 36 1.48 8.94 12.00
CA LEU A 36 0.39 9.91 12.07
C LEU A 36 0.28 10.50 13.48
N GLY A 37 0.41 9.68 14.51
CA GLY A 37 0.42 10.12 15.91
C GLY A 37 1.47 11.19 16.18
N GLU A 38 2.66 11.02 15.61
CA GLU A 38 3.79 11.96 15.77
C GLU A 38 3.63 13.21 14.88
N ILE A 39 3.45 13.02 13.58
CA ILE A 39 3.45 14.10 12.58
C ILE A 39 2.22 15.01 12.74
N TYR A 40 1.06 14.41 13.05
CA TYR A 40 -0.21 15.11 13.15
C TYR A 40 -0.73 15.13 14.59
N ALA A 41 0.18 15.22 15.57
CA ALA A 41 -0.15 15.27 17.00
C ALA A 41 -1.20 16.35 17.33
N ALA A 42 -1.12 17.50 16.66
CA ALA A 42 -2.09 18.60 16.80
C ALA A 42 -3.52 18.21 16.34
N HIS A 43 -3.64 17.29 15.39
CA HIS A 43 -4.93 16.83 14.85
C HIS A 43 -5.49 15.64 15.61
N ASN A 44 -4.63 14.84 16.25
CA ASN A 44 -5.01 13.54 16.79
C ASN A 44 -4.69 13.32 18.27
N GLY A 45 -4.10 14.31 18.95
CA GLY A 45 -3.71 14.22 20.35
C GLY A 45 -2.46 13.38 20.58
N GLY A 46 -1.59 13.23 19.58
CA GLY A 46 -0.33 12.50 19.69
C GLY A 46 -0.45 10.99 19.46
N SER A 47 -1.59 10.49 18.96
CA SER A 47 -1.81 9.05 18.80
C SER A 47 -2.82 8.74 17.69
N ARG A 48 -2.55 7.68 16.92
CA ARG A 48 -3.48 7.15 15.92
C ARG A 48 -3.63 5.64 16.00
N CYS A 49 -4.86 5.17 15.75
CA CYS A 49 -5.15 3.76 15.73
C CYS A 49 -4.95 3.16 14.33
N TRP A 50 -4.22 2.06 14.23
CA TRP A 50 -4.05 1.30 12.98
C TRP A 50 -5.39 0.81 12.40
N ALA A 51 -6.40 0.57 13.25
CA ALA A 51 -7.74 0.18 12.81
C ALA A 51 -8.45 1.31 12.06
N THR A 52 -8.18 2.57 12.41
CA THR A 52 -8.69 3.76 11.70
C THR A 52 -8.08 3.86 10.31
N VAL A 53 -6.76 3.69 10.19
CA VAL A 53 -6.02 3.64 8.92
C VAL A 53 -6.58 2.54 8.01
N LYS A 54 -6.72 1.32 8.56
CA LYS A 54 -7.33 0.17 7.87
C LYS A 54 -8.75 0.47 7.39
N SER A 55 -9.58 1.05 8.26
CA SER A 55 -10.97 1.36 7.93
C SER A 55 -11.07 2.41 6.82
N TYR A 56 -10.23 3.44 6.85
CA TYR A 56 -10.16 4.46 5.80
C TYR A 56 -9.78 3.85 4.45
N ILE A 57 -8.70 3.06 4.41
CA ILE A 57 -8.24 2.38 3.18
C ILE A 57 -9.27 1.38 2.65
N LYS A 58 -10.02 0.68 3.52
CA LYS A 58 -11.08 -0.23 3.07
C LYS A 58 -12.31 0.50 2.53
N ARG A 59 -12.64 1.69 3.05
CA ARG A 59 -13.81 2.50 2.63
C ARG A 59 -13.54 3.29 1.35
N LYS A 60 -12.32 3.80 1.18
CA LYS A 60 -11.86 4.31 -0.10
C LYS A 60 -11.68 3.08 -1.01
N ASN A 61 -12.66 2.80 -1.87
CA ASN A 61 -12.45 1.87 -2.99
C ASN A 61 -11.09 2.22 -3.60
N ARG A 62 -10.15 1.28 -3.49
CA ARG A 62 -8.80 1.46 -4.03
C ARG A 62 -8.99 1.84 -5.51
N PRO A 63 -8.53 3.00 -6.01
CA PRO A 63 -8.15 3.08 -7.41
C PRO A 63 -7.27 1.86 -7.66
N LYS A 64 -7.64 1.08 -8.67
CA LYS A 64 -6.77 0.04 -9.19
C LYS A 64 -5.59 0.75 -9.86
N GLU A 65 -4.62 1.18 -9.07
CA GLU A 65 -3.29 1.49 -9.58
C GLU A 65 -2.32 0.51 -8.94
N LYS A 66 -2.20 -0.63 -9.63
CA LYS A 66 -0.97 -1.40 -9.64
C LYS A 66 -0.08 -0.72 -10.69
N ILE A 67 0.78 0.19 -10.27
CA ILE A 67 2.00 0.44 -11.01
C ILE A 67 2.99 -0.60 -10.43
N GLY A 68 3.23 -1.69 -11.18
CA GLY A 68 4.28 -2.66 -10.88
C GLY A 68 3.91 -3.97 -10.17
N TYR A 69 2.66 -4.47 -10.24
CA TYR A 69 2.43 -5.88 -9.90
C TYR A 69 1.30 -6.51 -10.71
N TYR A 70 1.53 -6.81 -11.98
CA TYR A 70 0.80 -7.89 -12.62
C TYR A 70 1.61 -9.17 -12.44
N PRO A 71 1.25 -10.09 -11.52
CA PRO A 71 1.68 -11.47 -11.65
C PRO A 71 0.92 -11.98 -12.87
N VAL A 72 1.43 -11.65 -14.05
CA VAL A 72 1.02 -12.35 -15.25
C VAL A 72 1.37 -13.79 -14.96
N GLN A 73 0.41 -14.67 -15.20
CA GLN A 73 0.68 -16.09 -15.06
C GLN A 73 1.68 -16.49 -16.13
N ILE A 74 2.96 -16.42 -15.76
CA ILE A 74 4.06 -16.90 -16.57
C ILE A 74 4.11 -18.40 -16.33
N ARG A 75 4.00 -19.17 -17.40
CA ARG A 75 4.13 -20.63 -17.32
C ARG A 75 5.48 -20.99 -16.69
N ALA A 76 5.51 -22.03 -15.86
CA ALA A 76 6.68 -22.40 -15.09
C ALA A 76 7.91 -22.70 -15.97
N ASP A 77 7.71 -23.27 -17.17
CA ASP A 77 8.77 -23.57 -18.12
C ASP A 77 9.42 -22.31 -18.72
N VAL A 78 8.62 -21.26 -18.97
CA VAL A 78 9.10 -19.96 -19.44
C VAL A 78 9.93 -19.29 -18.35
N LEU A 79 9.45 -19.32 -17.10
CA LEU A 79 10.17 -18.75 -15.97
C LEU A 79 11.51 -19.46 -15.70
N GLN A 80 11.55 -20.79 -15.85
CA GLN A 80 12.81 -21.54 -15.73
C GLN A 80 13.82 -21.16 -16.81
N ARG A 81 13.37 -21.04 -18.08
CA ARG A 81 14.24 -20.62 -19.19
C ARG A 81 14.75 -19.19 -19.02
N ALA A 82 13.91 -18.29 -18.50
CA ALA A 82 14.29 -16.92 -18.21
C ALA A 82 15.34 -16.83 -17.11
N ARG A 83 15.15 -17.58 -16.01
CA ARG A 83 16.13 -17.69 -14.91
C ARG A 83 17.47 -18.24 -15.40
N ALA A 84 17.45 -19.24 -16.29
CA ALA A 84 18.68 -19.79 -16.89
C ALA A 84 19.44 -18.75 -17.74
N LYS A 85 18.77 -17.69 -18.19
CA LYS A 85 19.35 -16.56 -18.92
C LYS A 85 19.66 -15.34 -18.03
N GLY A 86 19.49 -15.47 -16.72
CA GLY A 86 19.73 -14.40 -15.76
C GLY A 86 18.55 -13.44 -15.54
N PHE A 87 17.39 -13.70 -16.14
CA PHE A 87 16.20 -12.87 -15.96
C PHE A 87 15.38 -13.33 -14.75
N SER A 88 14.98 -12.36 -13.94
CA SER A 88 14.03 -12.53 -12.86
C SER A 88 12.60 -12.48 -13.37
N GLN A 89 11.65 -12.86 -12.51
CA GLN A 89 10.23 -12.69 -12.81
C GLN A 89 9.85 -11.21 -13.01
N ASN A 90 10.56 -10.30 -12.34
CA ASN A 90 10.30 -8.86 -12.46
C ASN A 90 10.69 -8.36 -13.84
N ASP A 91 11.86 -8.77 -14.35
CA ASP A 91 12.31 -8.39 -15.69
C ASP A 91 11.32 -8.85 -16.78
N LEU A 92 10.70 -10.02 -16.59
CA LEU A 92 9.67 -10.53 -17.49
C LEU A 92 8.35 -9.75 -17.39
N SER A 93 7.96 -9.34 -16.19
CA SER A 93 6.78 -8.52 -15.97
C SER A 93 6.94 -7.14 -16.62
N ASP A 94 8.11 -6.53 -16.48
CA ASP A 94 8.40 -5.20 -17.03
C ASP A 94 8.39 -5.21 -18.57
N LEU A 95 9.03 -6.20 -19.19
CA LEU A 95 9.01 -6.38 -20.65
C LEU A 95 7.60 -6.61 -21.21
N LEU A 96 6.76 -7.32 -20.45
CA LEU A 96 5.39 -7.57 -20.86
C LEU A 96 4.50 -6.33 -20.71
N GLU A 97 4.73 -5.52 -19.67
CA GLU A 97 4.08 -4.22 -19.52
C GLU A 97 4.45 -3.25 -20.65
N GLU A 98 5.72 -3.22 -21.07
CA GLU A 98 6.18 -2.43 -22.22
C GLU A 98 5.45 -2.85 -23.51
N HIS A 99 5.36 -4.16 -23.76
CA HIS A 99 4.67 -4.68 -24.95
C HIS A 99 3.16 -4.39 -24.94
N ILE A 100 2.48 -4.54 -23.81
CA ILE A 100 1.04 -4.26 -23.68
C ILE A 100 0.76 -2.76 -23.87
N SER A 101 1.65 -1.89 -23.42
CA SER A 101 1.48 -0.43 -23.53
C SER A 101 1.66 0.09 -24.97
N GLN A 102 2.23 -0.72 -25.86
CA GLN A 102 2.42 -0.43 -27.28
C GLN A 102 1.29 -0.97 -28.18
N LEU A 103 0.34 -1.73 -27.62
CA LEU A 103 -0.87 -2.23 -28.28
C LEU A 103 -2.04 -1.28 -28.09
#